data_AF-A0A0L8MKC9-F1
#
_entry.id   AF-A0A0L8MKC9-F1
#
_cell.length_a   1.000
_cell.length_b   1.000
_cell.length_c   1.000
_cell.angle_alpha   90.00
_cell.angle_beta   90.00
_cell.angle_gamma   90.00
#
_symmetry.space_group_name_H-M   'P 1'
#
loop_
_entity.id
_entity.type
_entity.pdbx_description
1 polymer ?
#
loop_
_entity_poly.entity_id
_entity_poly.type
_entity_poly.pdbx_seq_one_letter_code
_entity_poly.pdbx_strand_id
1 'polypeptide(L)'
;EDTLRVLDGRTIHAFHIEGCGGGHVPNVLKMAGVPNVIGSSTNPTLPFGRDAVAEHYGMIVSVHDLKPDLPGDAAMARDRIRAGTMGAEDVLHDLGAIGITSSDAQGMGRAGETIRRTFAMAAKMKGELGPMAGDGEGDDNARVLRYIAKLTINPAIAHGLAHEIGSIEVG
;
A
#
# COMPACT_ATOMS: atom_id res chain seq x y z
N GLU A 1 9.26 -11.85 11.94
CA GLU A 1 9.07 -11.97 13.41
C GLU A 1 10.17 -11.28 14.18
N ASP A 2 11.44 -11.50 13.85
CA ASP A 2 12.58 -10.81 14.46
C ASP A 2 12.47 -9.29 14.44
N THR A 3 12.06 -8.70 13.30
CA THR A 3 11.82 -7.25 13.21
C THR A 3 10.76 -6.79 14.21
N LEU A 4 9.65 -7.52 14.37
CA LEU A 4 8.59 -7.16 15.33
C LEU A 4 9.10 -7.25 16.77
N ARG A 5 9.91 -8.26 17.08
CA ARG A 5 10.55 -8.42 18.39
C ARG A 5 11.50 -7.27 18.71
N VAL A 6 12.27 -6.79 17.73
CA VAL A 6 13.16 -5.64 17.91
C VAL A 6 12.37 -4.35 18.13
N LEU A 7 11.21 -4.19 17.48
CA LEU A 7 10.35 -3.03 17.71
C LEU A 7 9.82 -2.97 19.14
N ASP A 8 9.64 -4.11 19.82
CA ASP A 8 9.24 -4.20 21.23
C ASP A 8 7.98 -3.38 21.53
N GLY A 9 6.97 -3.51 20.67
CA GLY A 9 5.70 -2.79 20.80
C GLY A 9 5.75 -1.28 20.52
N ARG A 10 6.92 -0.70 20.21
CA ARG A 10 7.03 0.73 19.86
C ARG A 10 6.36 1.01 18.52
N THR A 11 5.72 2.17 18.42
CA THR A 11 5.06 2.62 17.21
C THR A 11 6.05 2.77 16.06
N ILE A 12 5.70 2.25 14.88
CA ILE A 12 6.50 2.39 13.66
C ILE A 12 5.58 2.61 12.45
N HIS A 13 6.03 3.41 11.50
CA HIS A 13 5.43 3.49 10.17
C HIS A 13 6.18 2.55 9.22
N ALA A 14 5.52 1.50 8.75
CA ALA A 14 6.07 0.54 7.78
C ALA A 14 5.66 0.95 6.35
N PHE A 15 6.65 1.34 5.55
CA PHE A 15 6.47 1.66 4.13
C PHE A 15 6.19 0.42 3.29
N HIS A 16 5.49 0.64 2.15
CA HIS A 16 5.19 -0.34 1.10
C HIS A 16 4.93 -1.75 1.66
N ILE A 17 3.97 -1.83 2.60
CA ILE A 17 3.78 -2.97 3.50
C ILE A 17 3.35 -4.26 2.81
N GLU A 18 2.88 -4.19 1.56
CA GLU A 18 2.65 -5.35 0.70
C GLU A 18 3.96 -6.09 0.36
N GLY A 19 5.06 -5.35 0.22
CA GLY A 19 6.41 -5.88 0.12
C GLY A 19 7.05 -5.86 -1.27
N CYS A 20 6.33 -5.53 -2.35
CA CYS A 20 6.95 -5.37 -3.67
C CYS A 20 7.95 -4.20 -3.67
N GLY A 21 7.61 -3.09 -3.00
CA GLY A 21 8.51 -1.96 -2.76
C GLY A 21 9.70 -2.29 -1.85
N GLY A 22 9.63 -3.37 -1.07
CA GLY A 22 10.70 -3.87 -0.21
C GLY A 22 10.17 -4.43 1.12
N GLY A 23 10.81 -5.47 1.65
CA GLY A 23 10.42 -6.06 2.92
C GLY A 23 10.79 -7.53 3.05
N HIS A 24 10.50 -8.12 4.21
CA HIS A 24 10.69 -9.55 4.46
C HIS A 24 9.87 -10.40 3.49
N VAL A 25 10.55 -11.26 2.73
CA VAL A 25 9.91 -12.21 1.83
C VAL A 25 9.50 -13.48 2.62
N PRO A 26 8.29 -14.03 2.39
CA PRO A 26 7.20 -13.50 1.56
C PRO A 26 6.14 -12.75 2.39
N ASN A 27 6.41 -12.45 3.67
CA ASN A 27 5.35 -12.28 4.68
C ASN A 27 5.33 -10.91 5.38
N VAL A 28 6.00 -9.89 4.85
CA VAL A 28 5.95 -8.52 5.40
C VAL A 28 4.53 -7.98 5.55
N LEU A 29 3.60 -8.36 4.67
CA LEU A 29 2.19 -7.96 4.73
C LEU A 29 1.48 -8.37 6.05
N LYS A 30 1.98 -9.38 6.76
CA LYS A 30 1.47 -9.74 8.10
C LYS A 30 1.57 -8.56 9.09
N MET A 31 2.48 -7.62 8.87
CA MET A 31 2.64 -6.44 9.71
C MET A 31 1.44 -5.49 9.67
N ALA A 32 0.60 -5.53 8.63
CA ALA A 32 -0.60 -4.69 8.55
C ALA A 32 -1.66 -5.01 9.63
N GLY A 33 -1.58 -6.19 10.25
CA GLY A 33 -2.45 -6.58 11.37
C GLY A 33 -1.85 -6.35 12.75
N VAL A 34 -0.69 -5.68 12.86
CA VAL A 34 0.03 -5.51 14.12
C VAL A 34 -0.31 -4.14 14.74
N PRO A 35 -0.79 -4.07 16.01
CA PRO A 35 -1.34 -2.84 16.59
C PRO A 35 -0.41 -1.63 16.60
N ASN A 36 0.89 -1.83 16.80
CA ASN A 36 1.89 -0.75 16.85
C ASN A 36 2.50 -0.43 15.47
N VAL A 37 2.00 -1.03 14.39
CA VAL A 37 2.48 -0.79 13.03
C VAL A 37 1.45 0.02 12.27
N ILE A 38 1.85 1.22 11.85
CA ILE A 38 1.10 2.03 10.89
C ILE A 38 1.57 1.60 9.50
N GLY A 39 0.73 0.87 8.76
CA GLY A 39 1.06 0.39 7.42
C GLY A 39 0.69 1.38 6.32
N SER A 40 1.60 1.58 5.36
CA SER A 40 1.33 2.29 4.11
C SER A 40 1.67 1.48 2.88
N SER A 41 1.01 1.84 1.78
CA SER A 41 1.30 1.31 0.44
C SER A 41 1.93 2.39 -0.43
N THR A 42 2.73 1.95 -1.40
CA THR A 42 3.27 2.83 -2.45
C THR A 42 2.50 2.58 -3.74
N ASN A 43 2.33 3.63 -4.54
CA ASN A 43 1.32 3.63 -5.59
C ASN A 43 1.52 2.75 -6.85
N PRO A 44 2.68 2.13 -7.14
CA PRO A 44 2.83 1.25 -8.31
C PRO A 44 1.94 0.03 -8.31
N THR A 45 1.70 -0.56 -7.13
CA THR A 45 0.90 -1.78 -6.96
C THR A 45 -0.60 -1.48 -6.91
N LEU A 46 -0.99 -0.20 -6.86
CA LEU A 46 -2.35 0.24 -6.60
C LEU A 46 -3.06 0.77 -7.87
N PRO A 47 -4.26 0.27 -8.21
CA PRO A 47 -4.75 -1.05 -7.85
C PRO A 47 -3.98 -2.17 -8.54
N PHE A 48 -4.11 -3.40 -8.04
CA PHE A 48 -3.62 -4.58 -8.72
C PHE A 48 -4.38 -4.78 -10.04
N GLY A 49 -3.65 -5.05 -11.13
CA GLY A 49 -4.23 -5.19 -12.46
C GLY A 49 -3.40 -6.07 -13.39
N ARG A 50 -3.89 -6.28 -14.61
CA ARG A 50 -3.32 -7.20 -15.61
C ARG A 50 -1.80 -7.09 -15.76
N ASP A 51 -1.30 -5.86 -15.86
CA ASP A 51 0.11 -5.61 -16.20
C ASP A 51 1.00 -5.48 -14.94
N ALA A 52 0.42 -5.55 -13.73
CA ALA A 52 1.13 -5.24 -12.49
C ALA A 52 2.36 -6.15 -12.28
N VAL A 53 2.19 -7.47 -12.41
CA VAL A 53 3.32 -8.42 -12.19
C VAL A 53 4.44 -8.20 -13.22
N ALA A 54 4.08 -8.05 -14.50
CA ALA A 54 5.05 -7.90 -15.57
C ALA A 54 5.82 -6.57 -15.48
N GLU A 55 5.12 -5.47 -15.17
CA GLU A 55 5.74 -4.16 -14.94
C GLU A 55 6.74 -4.22 -13.78
N HIS A 56 6.35 -4.78 -12.64
CA HIS A 56 7.20 -4.84 -11.46
C HIS A 56 8.39 -5.79 -11.65
N TYR A 57 8.23 -6.85 -12.45
CA TYR A 57 9.34 -7.72 -12.85
C TYR A 57 10.41 -6.97 -13.62
N GLY A 58 10.02 -6.24 -14.68
CA GLY A 58 10.96 -5.40 -15.42
C GLY A 58 11.62 -4.34 -14.54
N MET A 59 10.85 -3.73 -13.65
CA MET A 59 11.35 -2.72 -12.71
C MET A 59 12.40 -3.30 -11.74
N ILE A 60 12.09 -4.38 -11.03
CA ILE A 60 12.98 -4.98 -10.03
C ILE A 60 14.26 -5.50 -10.65
N VAL A 61 14.16 -6.15 -11.82
CA VAL A 61 15.34 -6.61 -12.57
C VAL A 61 16.25 -5.43 -12.91
N SER A 62 15.68 -4.32 -13.39
CA SER A 62 16.43 -3.12 -13.76
C SER A 62 17.09 -2.43 -12.55
N VAL A 63 16.33 -2.13 -11.49
CA VAL A 63 16.82 -1.32 -10.37
C VAL A 63 17.80 -2.06 -9.45
N HIS A 64 17.86 -3.39 -9.52
CA HIS A 64 18.83 -4.20 -8.76
C HIS A 64 19.93 -4.81 -9.66
N ASP A 65 19.99 -4.44 -10.94
CA ASP A 65 20.95 -4.98 -11.92
C ASP A 65 20.97 -6.52 -11.95
N LEU A 66 19.78 -7.13 -11.88
CA LEU A 66 19.63 -8.58 -11.87
C LEU A 66 19.82 -9.15 -13.27
N LYS A 67 20.45 -10.33 -13.35
CA LYS A 67 20.66 -11.08 -14.58
C LYS A 67 19.66 -12.25 -14.65
N PRO A 68 18.56 -12.14 -15.42
CA PRO A 68 17.48 -13.14 -15.37
C PRO A 68 17.87 -14.54 -15.85
N ASP A 69 18.99 -14.68 -16.54
CA ASP A 69 19.60 -15.95 -16.92
C ASP A 69 20.34 -16.64 -15.76
N LEU A 70 20.67 -15.91 -14.69
CA LEU A 70 21.17 -16.48 -13.44
C LEU A 70 19.99 -16.96 -12.57
N PRO A 71 19.96 -18.25 -12.15
CA PRO A 71 18.85 -18.79 -11.36
C PRO A 71 18.59 -18.07 -10.04
N GLY A 72 19.65 -17.59 -9.38
CA GLY A 72 19.55 -16.86 -8.11
C GLY A 72 18.84 -15.51 -8.27
N ASP A 73 19.26 -14.74 -9.25
CA ASP A 73 18.68 -13.44 -9.59
C ASP A 73 17.22 -13.58 -10.03
N ALA A 74 16.92 -14.59 -10.85
CA ALA A 74 15.55 -14.92 -11.25
C ALA A 74 14.66 -15.35 -10.06
N ALA A 75 15.24 -16.00 -9.04
CA ALA A 75 14.53 -16.31 -7.80
C ALA A 75 14.28 -15.04 -6.98
N MET A 76 15.31 -14.22 -6.77
CA MET A 76 15.21 -12.95 -6.03
C MET A 76 14.14 -12.01 -6.61
N ALA A 77 14.06 -11.88 -7.94
CA ALA A 77 13.02 -11.08 -8.59
C ALA A 77 11.62 -11.63 -8.28
N ARG A 78 11.41 -12.94 -8.46
CA ARG A 78 10.11 -13.60 -8.25
C ARG A 78 9.66 -13.60 -6.79
N ASP A 79 10.61 -13.70 -5.87
CA ASP A 79 10.35 -13.68 -4.43
C ASP A 79 9.74 -12.36 -3.96
N ARG A 80 10.11 -11.24 -4.60
CA ARG A 80 9.62 -9.91 -4.26
C ARG A 80 8.28 -9.57 -4.94
N ILE A 81 7.98 -10.16 -6.10
CA ILE A 81 6.80 -9.84 -6.91
C ILE A 81 5.79 -10.97 -6.83
N ARG A 82 4.71 -10.73 -6.08
CA ARG A 82 3.74 -11.77 -5.75
C ARG A 82 2.34 -11.28 -6.04
N ALA A 83 1.72 -11.83 -7.08
CA ALA A 83 0.33 -11.51 -7.44
C ALA A 83 -0.64 -11.67 -6.25
N GLY A 84 -0.39 -12.66 -5.39
CA GLY A 84 -1.21 -12.91 -4.21
C GLY A 84 -1.19 -11.77 -3.19
N THR A 85 -0.01 -11.25 -2.83
CA THR A 85 0.08 -10.15 -1.86
C THR A 85 -0.32 -8.80 -2.49
N MET A 86 0.03 -8.56 -3.76
CA MET A 86 -0.42 -7.37 -4.50
C MET A 86 -1.94 -7.31 -4.64
N GLY A 87 -2.60 -8.44 -4.94
CA GLY A 87 -4.06 -8.51 -4.98
C GLY A 87 -4.71 -8.38 -3.60
N ALA A 88 -4.09 -8.96 -2.56
CA ALA A 88 -4.57 -8.84 -1.20
C ALA A 88 -4.46 -7.41 -0.65
N GLU A 89 -3.48 -6.63 -1.11
CA GLU A 89 -3.29 -5.23 -0.72
C GLU A 89 -4.53 -4.38 -1.02
N ASP A 90 -5.13 -4.52 -2.20
CA ASP A 90 -6.37 -3.82 -2.55
C ASP A 90 -7.50 -4.09 -1.53
N VAL A 91 -7.71 -5.37 -1.20
CA VAL A 91 -8.75 -5.79 -0.24
C VAL A 91 -8.45 -5.27 1.15
N LEU A 92 -7.19 -5.33 1.59
CA LEU A 92 -6.78 -4.83 2.90
C LEU A 92 -6.92 -3.30 3.00
N HIS A 93 -6.76 -2.57 1.89
CA HIS A 93 -7.12 -1.17 1.83
C HIS A 93 -8.61 -0.94 1.98
N ASP A 94 -9.45 -1.71 1.28
CA ASP A 94 -10.91 -1.55 1.35
C ASP A 94 -11.44 -1.91 2.74
N LEU A 95 -10.84 -2.90 3.41
CA LEU A 95 -11.14 -3.26 4.81
C LEU A 95 -10.62 -2.26 5.84
N GLY A 96 -9.71 -1.34 5.44
CA GLY A 96 -9.10 -0.36 6.33
C GLY A 96 -7.91 -0.86 7.15
N ALA A 97 -7.40 -2.06 6.86
CA ALA A 97 -6.21 -2.60 7.53
C ALA A 97 -4.91 -1.88 7.11
N ILE A 98 -4.88 -1.33 5.89
CA ILE A 98 -3.80 -0.43 5.44
C ILE A 98 -4.33 1.01 5.45
N GLY A 99 -3.66 1.86 6.21
CA GLY A 99 -4.18 3.19 6.57
C GLY A 99 -3.72 4.32 5.65
N ILE A 100 -2.66 4.13 4.86
CA ILE A 100 -1.99 5.22 4.13
C ILE A 100 -1.64 4.79 2.70
N THR A 101 -1.79 5.71 1.76
CA THR A 101 -1.21 5.59 0.40
C THR A 101 -0.15 6.68 0.20
N SER A 102 0.95 6.30 -0.44
CA SER A 102 2.10 7.17 -0.68
C SER A 102 2.67 6.95 -2.09
N SER A 103 3.63 7.77 -2.50
CA SER A 103 4.20 7.70 -3.85
C SER A 103 5.37 6.73 -3.97
N ASP A 104 6.35 6.83 -3.08
CA ASP A 104 7.73 6.37 -3.30
C ASP A 104 8.39 7.06 -4.51
N ALA A 105 8.29 8.39 -4.55
CA ALA A 105 8.64 9.22 -5.70
C ALA A 105 10.05 8.94 -6.22
N GLN A 106 10.13 8.35 -7.43
CA GLN A 106 11.38 7.93 -8.08
C GLN A 106 12.21 6.90 -7.28
N GLY A 107 11.62 6.31 -6.24
CA GLY A 107 12.13 5.21 -5.41
C GLY A 107 11.30 3.94 -5.57
N MET A 108 10.97 3.57 -6.81
CA MET A 108 9.98 2.55 -7.25
C MET A 108 8.58 3.07 -7.53
N GLY A 109 8.21 4.31 -7.18
CA GLY A 109 6.87 4.83 -7.48
C GLY A 109 6.76 6.26 -8.02
N ARG A 110 5.52 6.72 -8.16
CA ARG A 110 5.15 7.81 -9.09
C ARG A 110 4.60 9.03 -8.35
N ALA A 111 5.37 10.10 -8.24
CA ALA A 111 5.00 11.28 -7.44
C ALA A 111 3.59 11.83 -7.73
N GLY A 112 3.23 11.98 -9.01
CA GLY A 112 1.97 12.58 -9.45
C GLY A 112 0.76 11.65 -9.46
N GLU A 113 0.87 10.39 -9.00
CA GLU A 113 -0.20 9.40 -9.16
C GLU A 113 -0.92 8.99 -7.87
N THR A 114 -0.46 9.39 -6.69
CA THR A 114 -0.99 8.86 -5.41
C THR A 114 -2.50 9.07 -5.27
N ILE A 115 -3.02 10.26 -5.61
CA ILE A 115 -4.46 10.55 -5.56
C ILE A 115 -5.23 9.67 -6.54
N ARG A 116 -4.85 9.67 -7.83
CA ARG A 116 -5.56 8.88 -8.86
C ARG A 116 -5.50 7.38 -8.59
N ARG A 117 -4.38 6.85 -8.08
CA ARG A 117 -4.26 5.42 -7.73
C ARG A 117 -5.14 5.05 -6.55
N THR A 118 -5.20 5.91 -5.53
CA THR A 118 -6.07 5.69 -4.37
C THR A 118 -7.54 5.59 -4.77
N PHE A 119 -8.03 6.51 -5.59
CA PHE A 119 -9.42 6.45 -6.05
C PHE A 119 -9.68 5.40 -7.15
N ALA A 120 -8.68 5.05 -7.98
CA ALA A 120 -8.79 3.91 -8.89
C ALA A 120 -8.93 2.58 -8.11
N MET A 121 -8.21 2.43 -7.00
CA MET A 121 -8.36 1.31 -6.07
C MET A 121 -9.75 1.29 -5.44
N ALA A 122 -10.27 2.44 -4.98
CA ALA A 122 -11.64 2.53 -4.46
C ALA A 122 -12.68 2.08 -5.50
N ALA A 123 -12.53 2.52 -6.75
CA ALA A 123 -13.42 2.14 -7.84
C ALA A 123 -13.34 0.65 -8.17
N LYS A 124 -12.14 0.07 -8.19
CA LYS A 124 -11.95 -1.38 -8.36
C LYS A 124 -12.63 -2.17 -7.23
N MET A 125 -12.41 -1.77 -5.98
CA MET A 125 -12.99 -2.45 -4.82
C MET A 125 -14.51 -2.34 -4.79
N LYS A 126 -15.09 -1.21 -5.22
CA LYS A 126 -16.54 -1.13 -5.48
C LYS A 126 -17.00 -2.15 -6.51
N GLY A 127 -16.28 -2.28 -7.63
CA GLY A 127 -16.61 -3.23 -8.68
C GLY A 127 -16.53 -4.69 -8.24
N GLU A 128 -15.59 -5.03 -7.36
CA GLU A 128 -15.33 -6.40 -6.91
C GLU A 128 -16.13 -6.79 -5.66
N LEU A 129 -16.29 -5.88 -4.70
CA LEU A 129 -16.90 -6.15 -3.38
C LEU A 129 -18.30 -5.54 -3.23
N GLY A 130 -18.71 -4.65 -4.14
CA GLY A 130 -19.97 -3.92 -4.03
C GLY A 130 -19.92 -2.77 -3.02
N PRO A 131 -21.10 -2.31 -2.54
CA PRO A 131 -21.20 -1.23 -1.54
C PRO A 131 -20.46 -1.55 -0.24
N MET A 132 -19.85 -0.54 0.37
CA MET A 132 -19.21 -0.66 1.68
C MET A 132 -20.25 -0.57 2.80
N ALA A 133 -19.98 -1.23 3.94
CA ALA A 133 -20.77 -0.99 5.14
C ALA A 133 -20.71 0.49 5.54
N GLY A 134 -21.89 1.13 5.64
CA GLY A 134 -22.03 2.56 5.92
C GLY A 134 -22.27 3.43 4.67
N ASP A 135 -22.16 2.89 3.46
CA ASP A 135 -22.62 3.58 2.25
C ASP A 135 -24.16 3.65 2.24
N GLY A 136 -24.69 4.77 1.74
CA GLY A 136 -26.13 5.01 1.60
C GLY A 136 -26.71 4.44 0.31
N GLU A 137 -28.03 4.57 0.14
CA GLU A 137 -28.69 4.19 -1.11
C GLU A 137 -28.30 5.18 -2.22
N GLY A 138 -27.45 4.74 -3.14
CA GLY A 138 -27.01 5.52 -4.29
C GLY A 138 -25.75 6.38 -4.07
N ASP A 139 -25.06 6.21 -2.93
CA ASP A 139 -23.76 6.85 -2.67
C ASP A 139 -22.68 5.85 -2.29
N ASP A 140 -21.43 6.33 -2.26
CA ASP A 140 -20.25 5.58 -1.79
C ASP A 140 -19.53 6.37 -0.68
N ASN A 141 -20.28 7.13 0.14
CA ASN A 141 -19.71 8.14 1.03
C ASN A 141 -18.76 7.55 2.06
N ALA A 142 -19.08 6.38 2.64
CA ALA A 142 -18.22 5.74 3.62
C ALA A 142 -16.92 5.26 2.96
N ARG A 143 -17.00 4.71 1.74
CA ARG A 143 -15.81 4.37 0.97
C ARG A 143 -14.99 5.61 0.60
N VAL A 144 -15.61 6.68 0.11
CA VAL A 144 -14.91 7.93 -0.24
C VAL A 144 -14.18 8.51 0.97
N LEU A 145 -14.82 8.59 2.13
CA LEU A 145 -14.21 9.05 3.37
C LEU A 145 -13.06 8.16 3.83
N ARG A 146 -13.22 6.83 3.74
CA ARG A 146 -12.12 5.88 4.07
C ARG A 146 -10.91 6.09 3.18
N TYR A 147 -11.09 6.34 1.88
CA TYR A 147 -9.99 6.46 0.94
C TYR A 147 -9.33 7.84 0.94
N ILE A 148 -10.09 8.93 1.12
CA ILE A 148 -9.49 10.26 1.25
C ILE A 148 -8.64 10.37 2.52
N ALA A 149 -9.05 9.72 3.61
CA ALA A 149 -8.27 9.69 4.85
C ALA A 149 -6.87 9.10 4.66
N LYS A 150 -6.69 8.14 3.72
CA LYS A 150 -5.39 7.52 3.38
C LYS A 150 -4.39 8.50 2.78
N LEU A 151 -4.89 9.58 2.17
CA LEU A 151 -4.11 10.63 1.51
C LEU A 151 -3.90 11.86 2.39
N THR A 152 -4.77 12.09 3.37
CA THR A 152 -4.84 13.37 4.10
C THR A 152 -4.54 13.19 5.59
N ILE A 153 -5.54 12.78 6.38
CA ILE A 153 -5.44 12.83 7.85
C ILE A 153 -4.56 11.70 8.40
N ASN A 154 -4.58 10.52 7.80
CA ASN A 154 -3.78 9.39 8.30
C ASN A 154 -2.26 9.64 8.15
N PRO A 155 -1.73 10.11 7.02
CA PRO A 155 -0.34 10.55 6.93
C PRO A 155 0.02 11.64 7.93
N ALA A 156 -0.86 12.63 8.12
CA ALA A 156 -0.62 13.72 9.06
C ALA A 156 -0.52 13.21 10.51
N ILE A 157 -1.42 12.29 10.92
CA ILE A 157 -1.37 11.65 12.25
C ILE A 157 -0.08 10.84 12.39
N ALA A 158 0.24 9.99 11.41
CA ALA A 158 1.40 9.11 11.48
C ALA A 158 2.73 9.86 11.62
N HIS A 159 2.79 11.09 11.11
CA HIS A 159 3.97 11.95 11.16
C HIS A 159 3.87 13.10 12.17
N GLY A 160 2.83 13.13 13.01
CA GLY A 160 2.70 14.13 14.09
C GLY A 160 2.35 15.55 13.61
N LEU A 161 1.75 15.68 12.43
CA LEU A 161 1.42 16.95 11.76
C LEU A 161 -0.09 17.27 11.77
N ALA A 162 -0.92 16.40 12.34
CA ALA A 162 -2.38 16.52 12.32
C ALA A 162 -2.95 17.76 13.04
N HIS A 163 -2.12 18.48 13.81
CA HIS A 163 -2.50 19.74 14.44
C HIS A 163 -2.38 20.95 13.50
N GLU A 164 -1.78 20.78 12.31
CA GLU A 164 -1.59 21.85 11.33
C GLU A 164 -2.24 21.53 9.99
N ILE A 165 -2.22 20.25 9.57
CA ILE A 165 -2.65 19.81 8.24
C ILE A 165 -3.35 18.44 8.29
N GLY A 166 -4.02 18.09 7.20
CA GLY A 166 -4.55 16.75 6.96
C GLY A 166 -6.08 16.68 6.82
N SER A 167 -6.78 17.76 7.12
CA SER A 167 -8.24 17.86 7.01
C SER A 167 -8.68 19.31 6.84
N ILE A 168 -9.97 19.50 6.52
CA ILE A 168 -10.61 20.82 6.50
C ILE A 168 -11.35 20.97 7.83
N GLU A 169 -10.66 21.49 8.82
CA GLU A 169 -11.15 21.71 10.18
C GLU A 169 -10.82 23.14 10.65
N VAL A 170 -11.49 23.63 11.69
CA VAL A 170 -11.26 24.99 12.21
C VAL A 170 -10.09 24.97 13.18
N GLY A 171 -9.07 25.76 12.85
CA GLY A 171 -7.84 25.83 13.65
C GLY A 171 -7.12 24.48 13.68
#